data_AF-A0A7S3WCN8-F1
#
_entry.id   AF-A0A7S3WCN8-F1
#
_cell.length_a   1.000
_cell.length_b   1.000
_cell.length_c   1.000
_cell.angle_alpha   90.00
_cell.angle_beta   90.00
_cell.angle_gamma   90.00
#
_symmetry.space_group_name_H-M   'P 1'
#
loop_
_entity.id
_entity.type
_entity.pdbx_description
1 polymer ?
#
loop_
_entity_poly.entity_id
_entity_poly.type
_entity_poly.pdbx_seq_one_letter_code
_entity_poly.pdbx_strand_id
1 'polypeptide(L)'
;RGRFARGYLAPPRARRWPRDGAWMLREVGLLLLLAFSAWSIVRYLFADGGPAVFDYIVVGGGSTGAVVAGRLGEAGYSVLVLEAGGSTQISLGGDAEPVAGKWTIFDVPLGWVQVLSDHRWSKEFQWVVPADPPPAIARGLGGCGIHNAMLYMRGRPADFAEWGAGWSWDDVLPFYKRSEDNEQFGSSPLHGTGGPVRVTTVASDELSDFFLDVCLSSLDS
;
A
#
# COMPACT_ATOMS: atom_id res chain seq x y z
N ARG A 1 -2.97 96.48 -30.43
CA ARG A 1 -1.81 95.67 -30.88
C ARG A 1 -1.83 94.36 -30.09
N GLY A 2 -1.83 93.22 -30.76
CA GLY A 2 -2.42 91.96 -30.30
C GLY A 2 -1.61 91.10 -29.32
N ARG A 3 -2.28 90.05 -28.81
CA ARG A 3 -1.92 88.62 -28.98
C ARG A 3 -3.03 87.76 -28.34
N PHE A 4 -3.73 86.98 -29.17
CA PHE A 4 -4.52 85.83 -28.71
C PHE A 4 -3.57 84.63 -28.56
N ALA A 5 -3.55 83.98 -27.40
CA ALA A 5 -2.92 82.67 -27.22
C ALA A 5 -4.02 81.61 -27.05
N ARG A 6 -4.20 80.76 -28.06
CA ARG A 6 -5.02 79.53 -27.96
C ARG A 6 -4.17 78.46 -27.27
N GLY A 7 -4.48 78.14 -26.02
CA GLY A 7 -3.95 76.94 -25.36
C GLY A 7 -4.75 75.72 -25.79
N TYR A 8 -4.15 74.84 -26.60
CA TYR A 8 -4.67 73.49 -26.84
C TYR A 8 -4.24 72.59 -25.66
N LEU A 9 -5.21 72.06 -24.90
CA LEU A 9 -4.97 70.94 -24.00
C LEU A 9 -4.80 69.68 -24.86
N ALA A 10 -3.64 69.05 -24.80
CA ALA A 10 -3.42 67.75 -25.42
C ALA A 10 -4.30 66.68 -24.74
N PRO A 11 -4.93 65.76 -25.50
CA PRO A 11 -5.69 64.67 -24.89
C PRO A 11 -4.77 63.77 -24.04
N PRO A 12 -5.27 63.19 -22.94
CA PRO A 12 -4.47 62.29 -22.11
C PRO A 12 -3.93 61.13 -22.95
N ARG A 13 -2.62 60.86 -22.84
CA ARG A 13 -1.98 59.72 -23.51
C ARG A 13 -2.70 58.44 -23.12
N ALA A 14 -3.33 57.77 -24.07
CA ALA A 14 -3.85 56.43 -23.88
C ALA A 14 -2.71 55.52 -23.40
N ARG A 15 -2.85 54.92 -22.21
CA ARG A 15 -1.93 53.87 -21.75
C ARG A 15 -1.98 52.74 -22.77
N ARG A 16 -0.89 52.51 -23.50
CA ARG A 16 -0.74 51.30 -24.32
C ARG A 16 -0.56 50.13 -23.36
N TRP A 17 -1.51 49.20 -23.36
CA TRP A 17 -1.32 47.90 -22.72
C TRP A 17 -0.17 47.14 -23.41
N PRO A 18 0.74 46.50 -22.66
CA PRO A 18 1.70 45.56 -23.23
C PRO A 18 0.95 44.46 -23.98
N ARG A 19 1.30 44.23 -25.25
CA ARG A 19 0.70 43.21 -26.13
C ARG A 19 1.65 42.03 -26.33
N ASP A 20 2.48 41.72 -25.35
CA ASP A 20 3.33 40.52 -25.39
C ASP A 20 2.57 39.33 -24.80
N GLY A 21 2.59 38.20 -25.49
CA GLY A 21 1.88 36.98 -25.07
C GLY A 21 2.29 36.50 -23.67
N ALA A 22 3.48 36.87 -23.21
CA ALA A 22 3.98 36.60 -21.86
C ALA A 22 3.16 37.30 -20.76
N TRP A 23 2.72 38.55 -20.98
CA TRP A 23 1.84 39.25 -20.04
C TRP A 23 0.47 38.56 -19.93
N MET A 24 -0.11 38.18 -21.07
CA MET A 24 -1.40 37.47 -21.11
C MET A 24 -1.33 36.10 -20.42
N LEU A 25 -0.26 35.33 -20.65
CA LEU A 25 -0.08 34.03 -19.99
C LEU A 25 0.08 34.16 -18.47
N ARG A 26 0.76 35.21 -17.99
CA ARG A 26 0.92 35.46 -16.55
C ARG A 26 -0.41 35.83 -15.89
N GLU A 27 -1.17 36.75 -16.48
CA GLU A 27 -2.46 37.19 -15.91
C GLU A 27 -3.52 36.07 -15.97
N VAL A 28 -3.59 35.33 -17.08
CA VAL A 28 -4.46 34.16 -17.20
C VAL A 28 -4.05 33.09 -16.20
N GLY A 29 -2.74 32.83 -16.02
CA GLY A 29 -2.24 31.89 -15.02
C GLY A 29 -2.60 32.31 -13.58
N LEU A 30 -2.50 33.59 -13.25
CA LEU A 30 -2.90 34.14 -11.96
C LEU A 30 -4.41 34.02 -11.72
N LEU A 31 -5.22 34.30 -12.74
CA LEU A 31 -6.68 34.13 -12.67
C LEU A 31 -7.08 32.67 -12.51
N LEU A 32 -6.40 31.74 -13.19
CA LEU A 32 -6.62 30.31 -13.01
C LEU A 32 -6.21 29.83 -11.62
N LEU A 33 -5.10 30.33 -11.07
CA LEU A 33 -4.68 30.04 -9.69
C LEU A 33 -5.68 30.57 -8.66
N LEU A 34 -6.17 31.80 -8.87
CA LEU A 34 -7.19 32.40 -8.00
C LEU A 34 -8.52 31.67 -8.11
N ALA A 35 -8.94 31.29 -9.32
CA ALA A 35 -10.15 30.51 -9.54
C ALA A 35 -10.04 29.12 -8.91
N PHE A 36 -8.88 28.45 -9.03
CA PHE A 36 -8.62 27.16 -8.39
C PHE A 36 -8.60 27.28 -6.86
N SER A 37 -8.00 28.34 -6.32
CA SER A 37 -7.97 28.61 -4.88
C SER A 37 -9.37 28.92 -4.34
N ALA A 38 -10.13 29.76 -5.03
CA ALA A 38 -11.52 30.07 -4.70
C ALA A 38 -12.41 28.83 -4.77
N TRP A 39 -12.25 28.01 -5.81
CA TRP A 39 -12.96 26.74 -5.96
C TRP A 39 -12.61 25.75 -4.84
N SER A 40 -11.34 25.66 -4.44
CA SER A 40 -10.89 24.81 -3.32
C SER A 40 -11.47 25.28 -1.99
N ILE A 41 -11.54 26.59 -1.76
CA ILE A 41 -12.15 27.18 -0.56
C ILE A 41 -13.66 26.93 -0.54
N VAL A 42 -14.36 27.16 -1.65
CA VAL A 42 -15.80 26.86 -1.79
C VAL A 42 -16.03 25.37 -1.54
N ARG A 43 -15.21 24.48 -2.13
CA ARG A 43 -15.29 23.04 -1.87
C ARG A 43 -15.04 22.69 -0.41
N TYR A 44 -14.11 23.34 0.27
CA TYR A 44 -13.85 23.10 1.69
C TYR A 44 -14.99 23.60 2.59
N LEU A 45 -15.54 24.79 2.29
CA LEU A 45 -16.62 25.42 3.07
C LEU A 45 -18.00 24.77 2.85
N PHE A 46 -18.22 24.18 1.67
CA PHE A 46 -19.47 23.52 1.28
C PHE A 46 -19.32 22.02 1.04
N ALA A 47 -18.21 21.41 1.43
CA ALA A 47 -18.15 19.96 1.55
C ALA A 47 -19.08 19.58 2.70
N ASP A 48 -20.13 18.80 2.40
CA ASP A 48 -21.10 18.28 3.38
C ASP A 48 -20.50 17.26 4.37
N GLY A 49 -19.18 17.25 4.57
CA GLY A 49 -18.48 16.36 5.48
C GLY A 49 -17.75 17.17 6.53
N GLY A 50 -18.31 17.21 7.75
CA GLY A 50 -17.45 17.33 8.94
C GLY A 50 -16.37 16.24 8.94
N PRO A 51 -15.38 16.28 9.84
CA PRO A 51 -14.36 15.25 9.90
C PRO A 51 -15.03 13.87 9.88
N ALA A 52 -14.65 13.02 8.93
CA ALA A 52 -15.17 11.66 8.85
C ALA A 52 -14.81 10.96 10.16
N VAL A 53 -15.83 10.52 10.90
CA VAL A 53 -15.68 9.81 12.16
C VAL A 53 -15.64 8.31 11.86
N PHE A 54 -14.64 7.64 12.41
CA PHE A 54 -14.49 6.19 12.35
C PHE A 54 -14.37 5.66 13.78
N ASP A 55 -14.88 4.46 14.02
CA ASP A 55 -14.75 3.78 15.31
C ASP A 55 -13.28 3.40 15.57
N TYR A 56 -12.56 3.00 14.51
CA TYR A 56 -11.16 2.62 14.58
C TYR A 56 -10.34 3.21 13.43
N ILE A 57 -9.08 3.50 13.75
CA ILE A 57 -8.05 3.86 12.77
C ILE A 57 -6.94 2.82 12.85
N VAL A 58 -6.66 2.14 11.74
CA VAL A 58 -5.57 1.19 11.59
C VAL A 58 -4.45 1.88 10.80
N VAL A 59 -3.30 2.06 11.43
CA VAL A 59 -2.12 2.66 10.79
C VAL A 59 -1.26 1.55 10.19
N GLY A 60 -1.19 1.51 8.86
CA GLY A 60 -0.53 0.47 8.08
C GLY A 60 -1.52 -0.59 7.58
N GLY A 61 -1.62 -0.74 6.26
CA GLY A 61 -2.42 -1.75 5.58
C GLY A 61 -1.67 -3.06 5.33
N GLY A 62 -0.63 -3.35 6.12
CA GLY A 62 0.17 -4.56 6.01
C GLY A 62 -0.56 -5.84 6.43
N SER A 63 0.13 -6.98 6.47
CA SER A 63 -0.50 -8.29 6.75
C SER A 63 -1.31 -8.31 8.06
N THR A 64 -0.81 -7.69 9.13
CA THR A 64 -1.56 -7.59 10.40
C THR A 64 -2.66 -6.53 10.34
N GLY A 65 -2.37 -5.37 9.75
CA GLY A 65 -3.34 -4.29 9.61
C GLY A 65 -4.58 -4.69 8.81
N ALA A 66 -4.39 -5.45 7.74
CA ALA A 66 -5.47 -6.03 6.94
C ALA A 66 -6.35 -6.98 7.75
N VAL A 67 -5.75 -7.83 8.59
CA VAL A 67 -6.51 -8.74 9.48
C VAL A 67 -7.32 -7.93 10.50
N VAL A 68 -6.70 -6.97 11.18
CA VAL A 68 -7.38 -6.14 12.19
C VAL A 68 -8.53 -5.36 11.56
N ALA A 69 -8.29 -4.67 10.44
CA ALA A 69 -9.31 -3.90 9.74
C ALA A 69 -10.47 -4.79 9.24
N GLY A 70 -10.15 -5.94 8.66
CA GLY A 70 -11.15 -6.91 8.20
C GLY A 70 -12.03 -7.42 9.33
N ARG A 71 -11.44 -7.84 10.45
CA ARG A 71 -12.19 -8.36 11.61
C ARG A 71 -13.05 -7.30 12.30
N LEU A 72 -12.55 -6.08 12.42
CA LEU A 72 -13.34 -4.96 12.96
C LEU A 72 -14.51 -4.61 12.02
N GLY A 73 -14.28 -4.61 10.71
CA GLY A 73 -15.32 -4.39 9.72
C GLY A 73 -16.39 -5.49 9.74
N GLU A 74 -16.00 -6.76 9.84
CA GLU A 74 -16.92 -7.91 10.02
C GLU A 74 -17.77 -7.78 11.29
N ALA A 75 -17.22 -7.16 12.34
CA ALA A 75 -17.95 -6.88 13.59
C ALA A 75 -18.87 -5.65 13.51
N GLY A 76 -18.95 -4.99 12.35
CA GLY A 76 -19.85 -3.85 12.11
C GLY A 76 -19.27 -2.48 12.46
N TYR A 77 -17.97 -2.39 12.74
CA TYR A 77 -17.31 -1.11 13.01
C TYR A 77 -16.91 -0.39 11.73
N SER A 78 -16.94 0.93 11.77
CA SER A 78 -16.34 1.79 10.76
C SER A 78 -14.83 1.90 10.99
N VAL A 79 -14.04 1.56 9.96
CA VAL A 79 -12.57 1.49 10.06
C VAL A 79 -11.91 2.31 8.97
N LEU A 80 -10.99 3.19 9.36
CA LEU A 80 -10.07 3.87 8.45
C LEU A 80 -8.72 3.15 8.44
N VAL A 81 -8.25 2.73 7.27
CA VAL A 81 -6.90 2.19 7.09
C VAL A 81 -6.01 3.25 6.44
N LEU A 82 -4.89 3.58 7.08
CA LEU A 82 -3.89 4.51 6.56
C LEU A 82 -2.68 3.74 6.05
N GLU A 83 -2.55 3.63 4.73
CA GLU A 83 -1.40 2.97 4.08
C GLU A 83 -0.64 3.96 3.19
N ALA A 84 0.68 4.04 3.38
CA ALA A 84 1.51 5.01 2.70
C ALA A 84 1.88 4.62 1.26
N GLY A 85 1.88 3.32 0.94
CA GLY A 85 2.34 2.84 -0.36
C GLY A 85 1.28 2.58 -1.42
N GLY A 86 0.01 2.87 -1.13
CA GLY A 86 -1.08 2.57 -2.06
C GLY A 86 -1.25 1.08 -2.34
N SER A 87 -2.01 0.75 -3.38
CA SER A 87 -2.27 -0.64 -3.78
C SER A 87 -1.34 -1.07 -4.91
N THR A 88 -0.75 -2.25 -4.79
CA THR A 88 0.14 -2.81 -5.82
C THR A 88 -0.57 -3.79 -6.73
N GLN A 89 -1.53 -4.55 -6.20
CA GLN A 89 -2.27 -5.56 -6.94
C GLN A 89 -3.51 -4.94 -7.61
N ILE A 90 -3.81 -5.37 -8.83
CA ILE A 90 -4.98 -4.89 -9.60
C ILE A 90 -6.28 -5.19 -8.85
N SER A 91 -6.37 -6.35 -8.19
CA SER A 91 -7.52 -6.74 -7.37
C SER A 91 -7.78 -5.81 -6.18
N LEU A 92 -6.77 -5.05 -5.76
CA LEU A 92 -6.83 -4.09 -4.67
C LEU A 92 -6.92 -2.63 -5.17
N GLY A 93 -7.15 -2.44 -6.47
CA GLY A 93 -7.20 -1.11 -7.09
C GLY A 93 -5.83 -0.51 -7.42
N GLY A 94 -4.78 -1.34 -7.45
CA GLY A 94 -3.46 -0.94 -7.93
C GLY A 94 -3.40 -0.83 -9.44
N ASP A 95 -2.41 -0.09 -9.94
CA ASP A 95 -2.17 0.19 -11.36
C ASP A 95 -0.83 -0.38 -11.86
N ALA A 96 -0.21 -1.28 -11.08
CA ALA A 96 1.02 -1.95 -11.49
C ALA A 96 0.79 -2.78 -12.77
N GLU A 97 1.76 -2.73 -13.67
CA GLU A 97 1.76 -3.46 -14.94
C GLU A 97 1.56 -4.98 -14.70
N PRO A 98 0.56 -5.61 -15.35
CA PRO A 98 0.39 -7.06 -15.26
C PRO A 98 1.57 -7.78 -15.91
N VAL A 99 2.06 -8.83 -15.25
CA VAL A 99 3.11 -9.73 -15.74
C VAL A 99 2.50 -10.95 -16.44
N ALA A 100 1.37 -11.45 -15.94
CA ALA A 100 0.65 -12.58 -16.54
C ALA A 100 -0.85 -12.49 -16.27
N GLY A 101 -1.64 -12.21 -17.32
CA GLY A 101 -3.08 -12.01 -17.18
C GLY A 101 -3.40 -10.83 -16.26
N LYS A 102 -4.01 -11.08 -15.11
CA LYS A 102 -4.32 -10.06 -14.08
C LYS A 102 -3.26 -9.96 -12.97
N TRP A 103 -2.25 -10.83 -13.00
CA TRP A 103 -1.24 -10.92 -11.94
C TRP A 103 -0.11 -9.93 -12.18
N THR A 104 0.23 -9.17 -11.16
CA THR A 104 1.35 -8.22 -11.13
C THR A 104 2.60 -8.90 -10.55
N ILE A 105 3.73 -8.19 -10.55
CA ILE A 105 4.97 -8.65 -9.89
C ILE A 105 4.80 -8.87 -8.37
N PHE A 106 3.75 -8.29 -7.76
CA PHE A 106 3.39 -8.41 -6.35
C PHE A 106 2.43 -9.58 -6.05
N ASP A 107 2.05 -10.32 -7.08
CA ASP A 107 1.20 -11.52 -6.95
C ASP A 107 2.00 -12.82 -7.15
N VAL A 108 3.22 -12.71 -7.68
CA VAL A 108 4.02 -13.87 -8.10
C VAL A 108 5.25 -14.02 -7.20
N PRO A 109 5.52 -15.22 -6.65
CA PRO A 109 6.65 -15.45 -5.74
C PRO A 109 8.02 -15.10 -6.32
N LEU A 110 8.20 -15.21 -7.65
CA LEU A 110 9.45 -14.85 -8.34
C LEU A 110 9.71 -13.33 -8.38
N GLY A 111 8.69 -12.52 -8.17
CA GLY A 111 8.79 -11.06 -8.19
C GLY A 111 9.51 -10.48 -6.98
N TRP A 112 9.65 -11.21 -5.85
CA TRP A 112 10.26 -10.67 -4.64
C TRP A 112 11.69 -10.17 -4.90
N VAL A 113 12.55 -11.00 -5.48
CA VAL A 113 13.94 -10.60 -5.78
C VAL A 113 13.97 -9.36 -6.67
N GLN A 114 13.09 -9.28 -7.66
CA GLN A 114 12.99 -8.13 -8.57
C GLN A 114 12.47 -6.87 -7.86
N VAL A 115 11.47 -7.00 -6.99
CA VAL A 115 10.93 -5.90 -6.16
C VAL A 115 12.01 -5.37 -5.21
N LEU A 116 12.90 -6.23 -4.72
CA LEU A 116 14.06 -5.85 -3.89
C LEU A 116 15.16 -5.18 -4.70
N SER A 117 15.53 -5.77 -5.84
CA SER A 117 16.74 -5.38 -6.58
C SER A 117 16.51 -4.24 -7.57
N ASP A 118 15.28 -4.04 -8.04
CA ASP A 118 14.96 -3.00 -9.02
C ASP A 118 14.67 -1.67 -8.33
N HIS A 119 15.43 -0.63 -8.71
CA HIS A 119 15.27 0.73 -8.23
C HIS A 119 13.91 1.35 -8.55
N ARG A 120 13.21 0.86 -9.59
CA ARG A 120 11.85 1.28 -9.93
C ARG A 120 10.89 0.95 -8.78
N TRP A 121 10.92 -0.29 -8.32
CA TRP A 121 9.96 -0.79 -7.32
C TRP A 121 10.38 -0.47 -5.89
N SER A 122 11.68 -0.55 -5.58
CA SER A 122 12.18 -0.30 -4.22
C SER A 122 11.96 1.15 -3.74
N LYS A 123 11.98 2.15 -4.62
CA LYS A 123 11.69 3.55 -4.23
C LYS A 123 10.21 3.79 -3.91
N GLU A 124 9.32 3.08 -4.60
CA GLU A 124 7.89 3.31 -4.55
C GLU A 124 7.20 2.42 -3.50
N PHE A 125 7.65 1.17 -3.38
CA PHE A 125 7.00 0.14 -2.58
C PHE A 125 7.86 -0.39 -1.42
N GLN A 126 8.92 0.32 -1.05
CA GLN A 126 9.67 0.02 0.17
C GLN A 126 9.95 1.25 1.02
N TRP A 127 10.05 0.99 2.32
CA TRP A 127 10.54 1.98 3.27
C TRP A 127 12.06 2.11 3.16
N VAL A 128 12.53 3.34 3.08
CA VAL A 128 13.96 3.64 3.17
C VAL A 128 14.34 3.65 4.65
N VAL A 129 14.92 2.56 5.12
CA VAL A 129 15.42 2.43 6.50
C VAL A 129 16.94 2.62 6.50
N PRO A 130 17.49 3.52 7.34
CA PRO A 130 18.93 3.73 7.43
C PRO A 130 19.61 2.58 8.18
N ALA A 131 19.91 1.49 7.48
CA ALA A 131 20.65 0.32 7.97
C ALA A 131 21.54 -0.26 6.85
N ASP A 132 22.54 -1.07 7.21
CA ASP A 132 23.46 -1.71 6.27
C ASP A 132 23.59 -3.24 6.54
N PRO A 133 23.09 -4.11 5.64
CA PRO A 133 22.26 -3.76 4.48
C PRO A 133 20.88 -3.25 4.90
N PRO A 134 20.19 -2.44 4.07
CA PRO A 134 18.86 -1.93 4.41
C PRO A 134 17.85 -3.09 4.45
N PRO A 135 16.95 -3.14 5.46
CA PRO A 135 15.91 -4.14 5.50
C PRO A 135 14.89 -3.91 4.39
N ALA A 136 14.44 -5.02 3.84
CA ALA A 136 13.38 -5.10 2.83
C ALA A 136 11.99 -4.96 3.47
N ILE A 137 11.53 -3.73 3.70
CA ILE A 137 10.20 -3.50 4.31
C ILE A 137 9.25 -2.91 3.28
N ALA A 138 8.17 -3.63 2.98
CA ALA A 138 7.13 -3.14 2.07
C ALA A 138 6.50 -1.83 2.55
N ARG A 139 6.23 -0.96 1.59
CA ARG A 139 5.36 0.20 1.69
C ARG A 139 4.25 0.00 0.67
N GLY A 140 3.07 -0.44 1.10
CA GLY A 140 1.97 -0.80 0.20
C GLY A 140 0.92 -1.67 0.90
N LEU A 141 -0.30 -1.67 0.37
CA LEU A 141 -1.42 -2.46 0.88
C LEU A 141 -1.08 -3.96 0.76
N GLY A 142 -1.28 -4.68 1.85
CA GLY A 142 -0.81 -6.06 2.05
C GLY A 142 0.58 -6.16 2.69
N GLY A 143 1.37 -5.08 2.69
CA GLY A 143 2.68 -4.99 3.35
C GLY A 143 3.65 -6.05 2.84
N CYS A 144 4.53 -6.57 3.71
CA CYS A 144 5.48 -7.60 3.28
C CYS A 144 4.81 -8.90 2.80
N GLY A 145 3.50 -9.04 3.02
CA GLY A 145 2.67 -10.10 2.44
C GLY A 145 2.71 -10.16 0.90
N ILE A 146 2.90 -9.02 0.22
CA ILE A 146 2.85 -8.91 -1.25
C ILE A 146 4.22 -9.16 -1.93
N HIS A 147 5.28 -9.37 -1.15
CA HIS A 147 6.62 -9.60 -1.67
C HIS A 147 7.42 -10.57 -0.78
N ASN A 148 6.81 -11.64 -0.29
CA ASN A 148 7.52 -12.66 0.49
C ASN A 148 7.83 -13.89 -0.38
N ALA A 149 8.53 -14.89 0.18
CA ALA A 149 8.84 -16.15 -0.50
C ALA A 149 7.68 -17.17 -0.46
N MET A 150 6.51 -16.75 0.04
CA MET A 150 5.31 -17.58 0.23
C MET A 150 5.56 -18.83 1.09
N LEU A 151 6.59 -18.80 1.94
CA LEU A 151 6.87 -19.86 2.90
C LEU A 151 5.84 -19.81 4.02
N TYR A 152 5.03 -20.86 4.13
CA TYR A 152 4.11 -21.02 5.24
C TYR A 152 4.81 -21.73 6.40
N MET A 153 5.09 -20.99 7.47
CA MET A 153 5.71 -21.50 8.70
C MET A 153 4.94 -21.01 9.92
N ARG A 154 4.95 -21.79 10.99
CA ARG A 154 4.37 -21.43 12.29
C ARG A 154 5.42 -21.46 13.38
N GLY A 155 5.16 -20.71 14.45
CA GLY A 155 5.91 -20.87 15.69
C GLY A 155 5.67 -22.26 16.29
N ARG A 156 6.65 -22.74 17.04
CA ARG A 156 6.54 -23.95 17.85
C ARG A 156 5.96 -23.58 19.22
N PRO A 157 5.34 -24.51 19.95
CA PRO A 157 4.83 -24.24 21.30
C PRO A 157 5.85 -23.58 22.24
N ALA A 158 7.14 -23.94 22.11
CA ALA A 158 8.23 -23.37 22.90
C ALA A 158 8.44 -21.87 22.63
N ASP A 159 8.19 -21.39 21.41
CA ASP A 159 8.39 -19.98 21.05
C ASP A 159 7.34 -19.09 21.77
N PHE A 160 6.17 -19.65 22.08
CA PHE A 160 5.06 -18.98 22.79
C PHE A 160 5.17 -19.05 24.31
N ALA A 161 5.93 -20.01 24.84
CA ALA A 161 6.08 -20.19 26.29
C ALA A 161 6.69 -18.97 26.98
N GLU A 162 7.47 -18.18 26.25
CA GLU A 162 8.16 -16.99 26.78
C GLU A 162 7.34 -15.69 26.71
N TRP A 163 6.17 -15.70 26.05
CA TRP A 163 5.41 -14.47 25.75
C TRP A 163 4.45 -14.04 26.87
N GLY A 164 4.22 -14.92 27.86
CA GLY A 164 3.39 -14.63 29.03
C GLY A 164 1.90 -14.95 28.84
N ALA A 165 1.08 -14.44 29.76
CA ALA A 165 -0.33 -14.80 29.86
C ALA A 165 -1.14 -14.36 28.63
N GLY A 166 -2.00 -15.25 28.12
CA GLY A 166 -2.83 -15.01 26.95
C GLY A 166 -2.14 -15.23 25.60
N TRP A 167 -0.88 -15.68 25.61
CA TRP A 167 -0.07 -15.95 24.42
C TRP A 167 0.52 -17.35 24.41
N SER A 168 0.02 -18.27 25.24
CA SER A 168 0.46 -19.67 25.21
C SER A 168 0.08 -20.34 23.89
N TRP A 169 0.67 -21.51 23.60
CA TRP A 169 0.31 -22.29 22.42
C TRP A 169 -1.20 -22.55 22.31
N ASP A 170 -1.83 -22.88 23.43
CA ASP A 170 -3.26 -23.16 23.49
C ASP A 170 -4.11 -21.90 23.25
N ASP A 171 -3.58 -20.72 23.60
CA ASP A 171 -4.24 -19.43 23.32
C ASP A 171 -4.17 -19.09 21.83
N VAL A 172 -3.03 -19.34 21.17
CA VAL A 172 -2.79 -18.92 19.77
C VAL A 172 -3.25 -19.95 18.73
N LEU A 173 -3.26 -21.25 19.06
CA LEU A 173 -3.64 -22.32 18.12
C LEU A 173 -5.03 -22.10 17.49
N PRO A 174 -6.08 -21.66 18.23
CA PRO A 174 -7.36 -21.33 17.62
C PRO A 174 -7.29 -20.24 16.55
N PHE A 175 -6.36 -19.28 16.68
CA PHE A 175 -6.17 -18.21 15.69
C PHE A 175 -5.38 -18.70 14.48
N TYR A 176 -4.38 -19.58 14.67
CA TYR A 176 -3.71 -20.26 13.56
C TYR A 176 -4.75 -21.01 12.69
N LYS A 177 -5.60 -21.83 13.32
CA LYS A 177 -6.64 -22.61 12.61
C LYS A 177 -7.67 -21.72 11.91
N ARG A 178 -8.06 -20.60 12.53
CA ARG A 178 -9.02 -19.66 11.94
C ARG A 178 -8.46 -18.89 10.74
N SER A 179 -7.14 -18.69 10.71
CA SER A 179 -6.49 -17.91 9.65
C SER A 179 -6.33 -18.67 8.34
N GLU A 180 -6.24 -20.00 8.39
CA GLU A 180 -5.83 -20.81 7.25
C GLU A 180 -6.98 -21.56 6.57
N ASP A 181 -6.79 -21.79 5.27
CA ASP A 181 -7.51 -22.75 4.45
C ASP A 181 -6.51 -23.78 3.93
N ASN A 182 -6.23 -24.78 4.76
CA ASN A 182 -5.17 -25.77 4.52
C ASN A 182 -5.69 -26.96 3.70
N GLU A 183 -5.16 -27.11 2.48
CA GLU A 183 -5.64 -28.13 1.53
C GLU A 183 -5.26 -29.56 1.96
N GLN A 184 -4.07 -29.75 2.53
CA GLN A 184 -3.55 -31.09 2.82
C GLN A 184 -3.89 -31.57 4.24
N PHE A 185 -3.84 -30.69 5.22
CA PHE A 185 -3.91 -31.05 6.63
C PHE A 185 -5.18 -30.55 7.33
N GLY A 186 -6.16 -30.03 6.61
CA GLY A 186 -7.35 -29.38 7.17
C GLY A 186 -8.17 -30.18 8.20
N SER A 187 -8.06 -31.51 8.22
CA SER A 187 -8.70 -32.40 9.21
C SER A 187 -7.85 -32.68 10.45
N SER A 188 -6.59 -32.23 10.48
CA SER A 188 -5.65 -32.39 11.59
C SER A 188 -6.07 -31.57 12.80
N PRO A 189 -5.82 -32.03 14.04
CA PRO A 189 -6.08 -31.24 15.24
C PRO A 189 -5.36 -29.88 15.24
N LEU A 190 -4.21 -29.81 14.56
CA LEU A 190 -3.36 -28.62 14.50
C LEU A 190 -3.70 -27.66 13.35
N HIS A 191 -4.58 -28.05 12.41
CA HIS A 191 -4.85 -27.25 11.21
C HIS A 191 -6.33 -26.91 11.06
N GLY A 192 -6.63 -25.89 10.25
CA GLY A 192 -7.98 -25.44 9.91
C GLY A 192 -8.25 -25.34 8.42
N THR A 193 -9.53 -25.19 8.09
CA THR A 193 -10.04 -24.94 6.73
C THR A 193 -11.02 -23.77 6.75
N GLY A 194 -11.22 -23.14 5.59
CA GLY A 194 -12.18 -22.04 5.43
C GLY A 194 -11.70 -20.67 5.93
N GLY A 195 -10.45 -20.56 6.38
CA GLY A 195 -9.81 -19.28 6.65
C GLY A 195 -9.46 -18.49 5.37
N PRO A 196 -9.07 -17.22 5.50
CA PRO A 196 -8.75 -16.38 4.33
C PRO A 196 -7.40 -16.72 3.66
N VAL A 197 -6.47 -17.37 4.36
CA VAL A 197 -5.13 -17.68 3.84
C VAL A 197 -5.09 -19.10 3.30
N ARG A 198 -5.11 -19.25 1.97
CA ARG A 198 -4.96 -20.56 1.33
C ARG A 198 -3.54 -21.08 1.50
N VAL A 199 -3.42 -22.31 1.98
CA VAL A 199 -2.14 -23.00 2.17
C VAL A 199 -2.18 -24.32 1.40
N THR A 200 -1.25 -24.47 0.48
CA THR A 200 -1.09 -25.69 -0.33
C THR A 200 0.37 -26.08 -0.39
N THR A 201 0.62 -27.36 -0.66
CA THR A 201 1.95 -27.91 -0.80
C THR A 201 2.35 -27.80 -2.25
N VAL A 202 3.58 -27.32 -2.50
CA VAL A 202 4.13 -27.28 -3.86
C VAL A 202 4.43 -28.72 -4.28
N ALA A 203 4.08 -29.09 -5.52
CA ALA A 203 4.43 -30.40 -6.06
C ALA A 203 5.95 -30.60 -6.00
N SER A 204 6.39 -31.76 -5.50
CA SER A 204 7.81 -32.09 -5.50
C SER A 204 8.31 -32.33 -6.93
N ASP A 205 9.58 -32.01 -7.14
CA ASP A 205 10.33 -32.38 -8.35
C ASP A 205 11.41 -33.42 -7.99
N GLU A 206 12.05 -33.99 -9.02
CA GLU A 206 13.08 -35.03 -8.84
C GLU A 206 14.22 -34.58 -7.93
N LEU A 207 14.56 -33.28 -7.94
CA LEU A 207 15.62 -32.73 -7.10
C LEU A 207 15.18 -32.64 -5.63
N SER A 208 13.94 -32.22 -5.39
CA SER A 208 13.35 -32.16 -4.05
C SER A 208 13.23 -33.55 -3.44
N ASP A 209 12.77 -34.54 -4.23
CA ASP A 209 12.66 -35.93 -3.79
C ASP A 209 14.05 -36.52 -3.50
N PHE A 210 15.03 -36.32 -4.39
CA PHE A 210 16.42 -36.73 -4.15
C PHE A 210 17.01 -36.10 -2.88
N PHE A 211 16.75 -34.81 -2.65
CA PHE A 211 17.20 -34.12 -1.44
C PHE A 211 16.60 -34.76 -0.17
N LEU A 212 15.30 -35.07 -0.18
CA LEU A 212 14.62 -35.72 0.94
C LEU A 212 15.17 -37.13 1.19
N ASP A 213 15.40 -37.92 0.14
CA ASP A 213 15.96 -39.26 0.25
C ASP A 213 17.36 -39.25 0.89
N VAL A 214 18.22 -38.30 0.49
CA VAL A 214 19.55 -38.12 1.10
C VAL A 214 19.41 -37.73 2.57
N CYS A 215 18.52 -36.81 2.92
CA CYS A 215 18.29 -36.44 4.31
C CYS A 215 17.80 -37.63 5.15
N LEU A 216 16.85 -38.43 4.65
CA LEU A 216 16.32 -39.58 5.37
C LEU A 216 17.37 -40.67 5.57
N SER A 217 18.15 -40.98 4.53
CA SER A 217 19.22 -41.98 4.64
C SER A 217 20.32 -41.60 5.65
N SER A 218 20.52 -40.31 5.90
CA SER A 218 21.49 -39.81 6.88
C SER A 218 21.02 -39.93 8.34
N LEU A 219 19.73 -40.15 8.57
CA LEU A 219 19.17 -40.36 9.92
C LEU A 219 19.33 -41.82 10.38
N ASP A 220 19.48 -42.75 9.43
CA ASP A 220 19.63 -44.18 9.68
C ASP A 220 21.10 -44.63 9.81
N SER A 221 22.06 -43.73 9.62
CA SER A 221 23.52 -43.96 9.72
C SER A 221 24.12 -43.42 11.01
#